data_AF-G3IAD6-F1
#
_entry.id   AF-G3IAD6-F1
#
_cell.length_a   1.000
_cell.length_b   1.000
_cell.length_c   1.000
_cell.angle_alpha   90.00
_cell.angle_beta   90.00
_cell.angle_gamma   90.00
#
_symmetry.space_group_name_H-M   'P 1'
#
loop_
_entity.id
_entity.type
_entity.pdbx_description
1 polymer ?
#
loop_
_entity_poly.entity_id
_entity_poly.type
_entity_poly.pdbx_seq_one_letter_code
_entity_poly.pdbx_strand_id
1 'polypeptide(L)'
;MVLVIRTGSVVPCTRQNLSFGPFEPNMNDPVKFPSLYQMATKDSSLALDVDQCVKCPDDQYANTERTHCFQKAVTFLAYENPLGMTLAGMALCFSTLSAFVLGIFIKHQKSPVVKANNSTLSYILLISLTFCFLCSLLFIGQPNTATCILQQITFGVVFTVAVSTVLAKTITVVLAFKITAPGGRMRGLLKSGIPKFIIPICTIIQIIICGIWLKTSPPFVEIDTHSEHAQIIIVCNKGSAPAFYCVLGYLWALSIGSFTVAFLARKLPDTFNEAKFLTFSMMVFCSVWVTFLPVYHSTKGKVMVAMEVFSILASSTGLLGCIFFPKCYIILMRPVKISLKTTRDRVQWK
;
A
#
# COMPACT_ATOMS: atom_id res chain seq x y z
N MET A 1 54.22 -16.76 6.51
CA MET A 1 53.21 -15.67 6.42
C MET A 1 52.00 -16.16 5.64
N VAL A 2 50.82 -16.04 6.24
CA VAL A 2 49.50 -16.28 5.61
C VAL A 2 48.92 -14.94 5.14
N LEU A 3 48.40 -14.88 3.91
CA LEU A 3 47.75 -13.71 3.31
C LEU A 3 46.22 -13.84 3.42
N VAL A 4 45.58 -12.93 4.18
CA VAL A 4 44.12 -12.77 4.22
C VAL A 4 43.79 -11.36 3.73
N ILE A 5 43.03 -11.26 2.62
CA ILE A 5 42.53 -9.99 2.08
C ILE A 5 41.01 -9.98 2.21
N ARG A 6 40.48 -9.02 2.99
CA ARG A 6 39.05 -8.67 2.97
C ARG A 6 38.92 -7.26 2.41
N THR A 7 38.63 -7.14 1.11
CA THR A 7 38.47 -5.84 0.45
C THR A 7 37.08 -5.26 0.73
N GLY A 8 37.02 -4.19 1.51
CA GLY A 8 35.88 -3.28 1.61
C GLY A 8 36.15 -1.94 0.90
N SER A 9 35.24 -0.98 1.08
CA SER A 9 35.30 0.38 0.50
C SER A 9 36.24 1.31 1.30
N VAL A 10 37.54 1.31 0.98
CA VAL A 10 38.59 2.03 1.74
C VAL A 10 39.40 2.98 0.84
N VAL A 11 39.70 4.21 1.31
CA VAL A 11 40.38 5.32 0.62
C VAL A 11 41.16 6.20 1.62
N PRO A 12 42.36 6.72 1.30
CA PRO A 12 43.21 6.36 0.17
C PRO A 12 43.97 5.05 0.46
N CYS A 13 44.20 4.22 -0.56
CA CYS A 13 45.07 3.04 -0.43
C CYS A 13 46.21 3.09 -1.43
N THR A 14 47.33 3.68 -1.04
CA THR A 14 48.62 3.42 -1.68
C THR A 14 49.17 2.10 -1.13
N ARG A 15 49.01 1.02 -1.91
CA ARG A 15 49.40 -0.39 -1.66
C ARG A 15 48.58 -1.17 -0.61
N GLN A 16 48.36 -2.45 -0.92
CA GLN A 16 47.41 -3.37 -0.28
C GLN A 16 47.66 -3.58 1.23
N ASN A 17 46.59 -3.60 2.03
CA ASN A 17 46.59 -4.04 3.43
C ASN A 17 46.95 -5.54 3.51
N LEU A 18 48.21 -5.85 3.88
CA LEU A 18 48.61 -7.19 4.28
C LEU A 18 48.56 -7.30 5.82
N SER A 19 47.79 -8.26 6.35
CA SER A 19 47.94 -8.68 7.74
C SER A 19 48.77 -9.95 7.80
N PHE A 20 49.77 -9.96 8.69
CA PHE A 20 50.71 -11.07 8.84
C PHE A 20 50.56 -11.74 10.21
N GLY A 21 50.56 -13.07 10.21
CA GLY A 21 50.64 -13.91 11.41
C GLY A 21 51.84 -14.86 11.36
N PRO A 22 52.22 -15.47 12.51
CA PRO A 22 53.28 -16.48 12.56
C PRO A 22 52.98 -17.65 11.61
N PHE A 23 54.04 -18.27 11.06
CA PHE A 23 53.88 -19.43 10.18
C PHE A 23 53.41 -20.64 11.00
N GLU A 24 52.17 -21.08 10.77
CA GLU A 24 51.65 -22.33 11.32
C GLU A 24 51.45 -23.37 10.19
N PRO A 25 52.16 -24.51 10.21
CA PRO A 25 52.10 -25.52 9.13
C PRO A 25 50.73 -26.19 8.96
N ASN A 26 49.80 -26.01 9.92
CA ASN A 26 48.47 -26.62 9.91
C ASN A 26 47.39 -25.78 9.19
N MET A 27 47.72 -24.61 8.63
CA MET A 27 46.77 -23.71 7.94
C MET A 27 46.60 -23.99 6.44
N ASN A 28 47.03 -25.16 5.95
CA ASN A 28 47.03 -25.49 4.51
C ASN A 28 45.76 -26.24 4.04
N ASP A 29 44.71 -26.29 4.87
CA ASP A 29 43.43 -26.94 4.54
C ASP A 29 42.43 -25.90 3.98
N PRO A 30 42.17 -25.90 2.65
CA PRO A 30 41.28 -24.93 2.00
C PRO A 30 39.81 -25.10 2.38
N VAL A 31 39.41 -26.25 2.95
CA VAL A 31 38.03 -26.48 3.42
C VAL A 31 37.80 -25.85 4.80
N LYS A 32 38.86 -25.83 5.64
CA LYS A 32 38.80 -25.31 7.00
C LYS A 32 39.04 -23.79 7.07
N PHE A 33 39.75 -23.22 6.10
CA PHE A 33 40.09 -21.78 6.05
C PHE A 33 39.83 -21.17 4.65
N PRO A 34 38.56 -20.94 4.27
CA PRO A 34 38.19 -20.47 2.93
C PRO A 34 38.63 -19.02 2.60
N SER A 35 39.17 -18.29 3.57
CA SER A 35 39.60 -16.89 3.45
C SER A 35 41.10 -16.72 3.15
N LEU A 36 41.81 -17.81 2.88
CA LEU A 36 43.27 -17.88 2.84
C LEU A 36 43.74 -18.03 1.38
N TYR A 37 44.32 -16.97 0.80
CA TYR A 37 44.59 -16.92 -0.65
C TYR A 37 46.06 -17.16 -1.05
N GLN A 38 47.02 -17.02 -0.12
CA GLN A 38 48.43 -17.30 -0.38
C GLN A 38 49.22 -17.54 0.92
N MET A 39 50.21 -18.45 0.88
CA MET A 39 51.09 -18.78 2.01
C MET A 39 52.56 -18.75 1.58
N ALA A 40 53.42 -18.11 2.36
CA ALA A 40 54.87 -18.08 2.12
C ALA A 40 55.52 -19.42 2.48
N THR A 41 56.55 -19.83 1.74
CA THR A 41 57.21 -21.14 1.87
C THR A 41 58.27 -21.22 2.98
N LYS A 42 58.77 -20.07 3.49
CA LYS A 42 59.67 -19.92 4.66
C LYS A 42 59.47 -18.53 5.30
N ASP A 43 60.04 -18.32 6.50
CA ASP A 43 60.03 -17.01 7.17
C ASP A 43 60.86 -15.97 6.41
N SER A 44 60.34 -14.76 6.27
CA SER A 44 61.02 -13.63 5.62
C SER A 44 60.56 -12.32 6.26
N SER A 45 61.48 -11.40 6.53
CA SER A 45 61.19 -10.07 7.07
C SER A 45 61.04 -9.05 5.94
N LEU A 46 59.93 -8.32 5.92
CA LEU A 46 59.64 -7.27 4.93
C LEU A 46 59.41 -5.97 5.71
N ALA A 47 60.23 -4.94 5.44
CA ALA A 47 60.00 -3.60 5.98
C ALA A 47 58.85 -2.97 5.19
N LEU A 48 57.71 -2.72 5.84
CA LEU A 48 56.60 -1.96 5.27
C LEU A 48 56.36 -0.72 6.11
N ASP A 49 56.51 0.43 5.47
CA ASP A 49 55.86 1.68 5.88
C ASP A 49 54.36 1.49 5.62
N VAL A 50 53.56 1.47 6.69
CA VAL A 50 52.12 1.18 6.60
C VAL A 50 51.36 2.49 6.46
N ASP A 51 51.06 2.87 5.21
CA ASP A 51 50.10 3.95 4.95
C ASP A 51 48.69 3.52 5.40
N GLN A 52 48.06 4.32 6.26
CA GLN A 52 46.74 4.04 6.83
C GLN A 52 45.62 4.24 5.80
N CYS A 53 45.04 3.17 5.29
CA CYS A 53 43.79 3.24 4.54
C CYS A 53 42.58 3.48 5.47
N VAL A 54 41.75 4.49 5.19
CA VAL A 54 40.55 4.82 5.98
C VAL A 54 39.27 4.34 5.27
N LYS A 55 38.35 3.69 5.99
CA LYS A 55 37.07 3.28 5.40
C LYS A 55 36.25 4.54 5.08
N CYS A 56 35.68 4.64 3.87
CA CYS A 56 34.76 5.74 3.59
C CYS A 56 33.56 5.67 4.56
N PRO A 57 33.03 6.83 5.01
CA PRO A 57 31.79 6.89 5.78
C PRO A 57 30.66 6.11 5.09
N ASP A 58 29.74 5.53 5.86
CA ASP A 58 28.74 4.60 5.30
C ASP A 58 27.79 5.26 4.27
N ASP A 59 27.68 6.60 4.28
CA ASP A 59 26.96 7.44 3.30
C ASP A 59 27.72 7.66 1.98
N GLN A 60 28.97 7.20 1.90
CA GLN A 60 29.87 7.44 0.78
C GLN A 60 30.42 6.15 0.18
N TYR A 61 30.83 6.20 -1.07
CA TYR A 61 31.53 5.12 -1.77
C TYR A 61 32.83 5.62 -2.39
N ALA A 62 33.84 4.77 -2.43
CA ALA A 62 35.11 5.09 -3.07
C ALA A 62 34.94 5.20 -4.59
N ASN A 63 35.57 6.19 -5.22
CA ASN A 63 35.70 6.20 -6.69
C ASN A 63 36.52 5.02 -7.21
N THR A 64 36.46 4.77 -8.53
CA THR A 64 37.21 3.70 -9.21
C THR A 64 38.71 3.74 -8.88
N GLU A 65 39.27 4.95 -8.80
CA GLU A 65 40.69 5.21 -8.48
C GLU A 65 41.00 5.14 -6.97
N ARG A 66 40.00 4.97 -6.10
CA ARG A 66 40.11 4.91 -4.62
C ARG A 66 40.90 6.08 -4.01
N THR A 67 40.71 7.28 -4.56
CA THR A 67 41.33 8.53 -4.14
C THR A 67 40.36 9.45 -3.41
N HIS A 68 39.06 9.37 -3.73
CA HIS A 68 38.03 10.20 -3.13
C HIS A 68 36.79 9.37 -2.78
N CYS A 69 36.14 9.73 -1.68
CA CYS A 69 34.82 9.23 -1.32
C CYS A 69 33.75 10.13 -1.95
N PHE A 70 32.80 9.54 -2.68
CA PHE A 70 31.65 10.20 -3.30
C PHE A 70 30.37 9.85 -2.55
N GLN A 71 29.44 10.80 -2.43
CA GLN A 71 28.12 10.50 -1.88
C GLN A 71 27.35 9.54 -2.78
N LYS A 72 26.77 8.49 -2.18
CA LYS A 72 25.92 7.54 -2.89
C LYS A 72 24.58 8.22 -3.24
N ALA A 73 24.05 7.99 -4.45
CA ALA A 73 22.83 8.65 -4.93
C ALA A 73 21.55 8.06 -4.29
N VAL A 74 20.63 8.91 -3.83
CA VAL A 74 19.36 8.51 -3.21
C VAL A 74 18.32 8.09 -4.25
N THR A 75 17.77 6.88 -4.19
CA THR A 75 16.63 6.47 -5.05
C THR A 75 15.31 6.37 -4.27
N PHE A 76 14.44 7.38 -4.46
CA PHE A 76 13.06 7.42 -3.96
C PHE A 76 12.07 7.51 -5.13
N LEU A 77 10.78 7.28 -4.87
CA LEU A 77 9.72 7.52 -5.86
C LEU A 77 9.48 9.04 -6.00
N ALA A 78 10.41 9.70 -6.70
CA ALA A 78 10.35 11.14 -6.93
C ALA A 78 9.22 11.53 -7.90
N TYR A 79 8.66 12.73 -7.72
CA TYR A 79 7.69 13.32 -8.63
C TYR A 79 8.25 13.56 -10.03
N GLU A 80 9.57 13.74 -10.14
CA GLU A 80 10.28 13.97 -11.40
C GLU A 80 10.42 12.69 -12.22
N ASN A 81 10.35 11.51 -11.59
CA ASN A 81 10.39 10.24 -12.29
C ASN A 81 9.06 10.00 -13.03
N PRO A 82 9.07 9.46 -14.26
CA PRO A 82 7.85 9.21 -15.03
C PRO A 82 6.86 8.30 -14.29
N LEU A 83 7.37 7.31 -13.54
CA LEU A 83 6.54 6.44 -12.69
C LEU A 83 5.88 7.22 -11.53
N GLY A 84 6.61 8.09 -10.84
CA GLY A 84 6.06 8.88 -9.74
C GLY A 84 5.03 9.91 -10.24
N MET A 85 5.34 10.57 -11.36
CA MET A 85 4.46 11.56 -12.00
C MET A 85 3.14 10.93 -12.46
N THR A 86 3.18 9.77 -13.11
CA THR A 86 1.98 9.07 -13.57
C THR A 86 1.12 8.59 -12.40
N LEU A 87 1.72 8.02 -11.36
CA LEU A 87 1.00 7.59 -10.15
C LEU A 87 0.36 8.77 -9.41
N ALA A 88 1.07 9.89 -9.26
CA ALA A 88 0.55 11.11 -8.67
C ALA A 88 -0.60 11.69 -9.49
N GLY A 89 -0.44 11.76 -10.82
CA GLY A 89 -1.48 12.23 -11.73
C GLY A 89 -2.75 11.38 -11.65
N MET A 90 -2.61 10.04 -11.63
CA MET A 90 -3.75 9.12 -11.43
C MET A 90 -4.42 9.33 -10.07
N ALA A 91 -3.65 9.48 -9.00
CA ALA A 91 -4.18 9.74 -7.65
C ALA A 91 -5.04 11.02 -7.61
N LEU A 92 -4.54 12.12 -8.19
CA LEU A 92 -5.26 13.39 -8.26
C LEU A 92 -6.51 13.30 -9.16
N CYS A 93 -6.39 12.64 -10.31
CA CYS A 93 -7.51 12.43 -11.23
C CYS A 93 -8.64 11.63 -10.57
N PHE A 94 -8.33 10.51 -9.91
CA PHE A 94 -9.36 9.71 -9.24
C PHE A 94 -9.90 10.37 -7.97
N SER A 95 -9.09 11.13 -7.23
CA SER A 95 -9.54 11.93 -6.10
C SER A 95 -10.56 13.00 -6.53
N THR A 96 -10.25 13.75 -7.60
CA THR A 96 -11.16 14.76 -8.16
C THR A 96 -12.43 14.12 -8.74
N LEU A 97 -12.33 12.98 -9.41
CA LEU A 97 -13.49 12.21 -9.88
C LEU A 97 -14.37 11.75 -8.71
N SER A 98 -13.78 11.22 -7.63
CA SER A 98 -14.52 10.81 -6.42
C SER A 98 -15.23 11.99 -5.76
N ALA A 99 -14.56 13.14 -5.62
CA ALA A 99 -15.16 14.36 -5.11
C ALA A 99 -16.30 14.89 -6.01
N PHE A 100 -16.14 14.80 -7.34
CA PHE A 100 -17.20 15.15 -8.29
C PHE A 100 -18.43 14.25 -8.13
N VAL A 101 -18.23 12.93 -8.01
CA VAL A 101 -19.31 11.97 -7.73
C VAL A 101 -20.00 12.30 -6.40
N LEU A 102 -19.25 12.63 -5.36
CA LEU A 102 -19.81 13.10 -4.09
C LEU A 102 -20.67 14.36 -4.27
N GLY A 103 -20.18 15.33 -5.05
CA GLY A 103 -20.93 16.54 -5.41
C GLY A 103 -22.26 16.23 -6.12
N ILE A 104 -22.28 15.27 -7.04
CA ILE A 104 -23.51 14.80 -7.70
C ILE A 104 -24.49 14.24 -6.68
N PHE A 105 -24.03 13.38 -5.77
CA PHE A 105 -24.90 12.76 -4.77
C PHE A 105 -25.47 13.79 -3.78
N ILE A 106 -24.68 14.78 -3.37
CA ILE A 106 -25.14 15.89 -2.52
C ILE A 106 -26.18 16.74 -3.26
N LYS A 107 -25.90 17.13 -4.51
CA LYS A 107 -26.81 17.94 -5.34
C LYS A 107 -28.15 17.22 -5.57
N HIS A 108 -28.10 15.91 -5.81
CA HIS A 108 -29.28 15.07 -6.04
C HIS A 108 -29.75 14.32 -4.79
N GLN A 109 -29.48 14.83 -3.59
CA GLN A 109 -29.83 14.16 -2.33
C GLN A 109 -31.33 13.83 -2.18
N LYS A 110 -32.21 14.61 -2.83
CA LYS A 110 -33.67 14.39 -2.85
C LYS A 110 -34.12 13.33 -3.86
N SER A 111 -33.23 12.84 -4.72
CA SER A 111 -33.55 11.81 -5.72
C SER A 111 -33.88 10.48 -5.04
N PRO A 112 -34.89 9.74 -5.52
CA PRO A 112 -35.24 8.42 -4.97
C PRO A 112 -34.08 7.42 -5.02
N VAL A 113 -33.15 7.58 -5.98
CA VAL A 113 -31.95 6.74 -6.10
C VAL A 113 -31.01 6.92 -4.90
N VAL A 114 -30.81 8.17 -4.45
CA VAL A 114 -29.92 8.48 -3.32
C VAL A 114 -30.59 8.09 -2.01
N LYS A 115 -31.88 8.43 -1.85
CA LYS A 115 -32.65 8.13 -0.63
C LYS A 115 -32.83 6.63 -0.37
N ALA A 116 -33.02 5.82 -1.42
CA ALA A 116 -33.17 4.37 -1.28
C ALA A 116 -31.85 3.66 -0.91
N ASN A 117 -30.70 4.28 -1.21
CA ASN A 117 -29.37 3.69 -1.06
C ASN A 117 -28.59 4.30 0.13
N ASN A 118 -29.23 4.33 1.32
CA ASN A 118 -28.68 4.79 2.60
C ASN A 118 -27.59 5.87 2.43
N SER A 119 -28.02 7.10 2.14
CA SER A 119 -27.15 8.19 1.69
C SER A 119 -25.91 8.38 2.57
N THR A 120 -26.04 8.19 3.89
CA THR A 120 -24.95 8.29 4.85
C THR A 120 -23.80 7.32 4.55
N LEU A 121 -24.09 6.04 4.32
CA LEU A 121 -23.04 5.05 3.99
C LEU A 121 -22.39 5.35 2.64
N SER A 122 -23.18 5.83 1.67
CA SER A 122 -22.64 6.21 0.36
C SER A 122 -21.72 7.43 0.45
N TYR A 123 -22.04 8.42 1.31
CA TYR A 123 -21.17 9.57 1.58
C TYR A 123 -19.89 9.19 2.30
N ILE A 124 -19.98 8.37 3.37
CA ILE A 124 -18.80 7.89 4.09
C ILE A 124 -17.86 7.14 3.14
N LEU A 125 -18.41 6.27 2.28
CA LEU A 125 -17.61 5.54 1.31
C LEU A 125 -16.93 6.46 0.30
N LEU A 126 -17.63 7.43 -0.29
CA LEU A 126 -17.03 8.38 -1.25
C LEU A 126 -15.94 9.25 -0.61
N ILE A 127 -16.19 9.77 0.60
CA ILE A 127 -15.20 10.55 1.34
C ILE A 127 -13.96 9.68 1.63
N SER A 128 -14.17 8.45 2.09
CA SER A 128 -13.08 7.51 2.37
C SER A 128 -12.28 7.17 1.10
N LEU A 129 -12.96 6.95 -0.04
CA LEU A 129 -12.29 6.69 -1.31
C LEU A 129 -11.47 7.90 -1.79
N THR A 130 -11.98 9.12 -1.63
CA THR A 130 -11.20 10.34 -1.90
C THR A 130 -9.92 10.35 -1.06
N PHE A 131 -10.01 10.03 0.24
CA PHE A 131 -8.82 9.91 1.10
C PHE A 131 -7.92 8.72 0.71
N CYS A 132 -8.45 7.60 0.23
CA CYS A 132 -7.64 6.48 -0.29
C CYS A 132 -6.82 6.92 -1.51
N PHE A 133 -7.39 7.71 -2.42
CA PHE A 133 -6.65 8.25 -3.55
C PHE A 133 -5.58 9.25 -3.09
N LEU A 134 -5.92 10.16 -2.17
CA LEU A 134 -4.98 11.14 -1.64
C LEU A 134 -3.85 10.51 -0.82
N CYS A 135 -4.10 9.42 -0.09
CA CYS A 135 -3.06 8.78 0.72
C CYS A 135 -1.92 8.22 -0.14
N SER A 136 -2.18 7.90 -1.42
CA SER A 136 -1.15 7.52 -2.39
C SER A 136 -0.06 8.59 -2.55
N LEU A 137 -0.41 9.87 -2.43
CA LEU A 137 0.54 10.98 -2.54
C LEU A 137 1.53 11.00 -1.37
N LEU A 138 1.17 10.45 -0.21
CA LEU A 138 2.07 10.35 0.94
C LEU A 138 3.26 9.43 0.63
N PHE A 139 3.09 8.45 -0.26
CA PHE A 139 4.13 7.50 -0.68
C PHE A 139 5.08 8.07 -1.76
N ILE A 140 4.74 9.23 -2.34
CA ILE A 140 5.50 9.87 -3.43
C ILE A 140 6.25 11.08 -2.87
N GLY A 141 7.53 11.19 -3.19
CA GLY A 141 8.41 12.27 -2.72
C GLY A 141 9.45 11.80 -1.70
N GLN A 142 10.13 12.77 -1.09
CA GLN A 142 11.23 12.49 -0.17
C GLN A 142 10.68 12.00 1.18
N PRO A 143 11.06 10.79 1.63
CA PRO A 143 10.57 10.27 2.90
C PRO A 143 11.22 11.02 4.08
N ASN A 144 10.39 11.41 5.03
CA ASN A 144 10.77 11.89 6.36
C ASN A 144 10.11 10.98 7.42
N THR A 145 10.57 11.00 8.67
CA THR A 145 10.03 10.14 9.73
C THR A 145 8.52 10.32 9.91
N ALA A 146 8.04 11.56 9.82
CA ALA A 146 6.61 11.86 9.89
C ALA A 146 5.82 11.29 8.69
N THR A 147 6.34 11.41 7.47
CA THR A 147 5.64 10.88 6.28
C THR A 147 5.63 9.36 6.28
N CYS A 148 6.71 8.73 6.75
CA CYS A 148 6.82 7.30 6.98
C CYS A 148 5.69 6.74 7.87
N ILE A 149 5.47 7.40 9.01
CA ILE A 149 4.41 7.05 9.95
C ILE A 149 3.04 7.30 9.29
N LEU A 150 2.85 8.47 8.69
CA LEU A 150 1.56 8.85 8.09
C LEU A 150 1.16 7.92 6.94
N GLN A 151 2.09 7.54 6.07
CA GLN A 151 1.84 6.62 4.94
C GLN A 151 1.09 5.36 5.39
N GLN A 152 1.67 4.64 6.35
CA GLN A 152 1.15 3.33 6.76
C GLN A 152 -0.11 3.45 7.62
N ILE A 153 -0.16 4.43 8.52
CA ILE A 153 -1.30 4.63 9.42
C ILE A 153 -2.51 5.15 8.65
N THR A 154 -2.32 6.15 7.78
CA THR A 154 -3.39 6.67 6.93
C THR A 154 -3.89 5.58 5.98
N PHE A 155 -3.01 4.82 5.35
CA PHE A 155 -3.40 3.67 4.52
C PHE A 155 -4.29 2.70 5.31
N GLY A 156 -3.82 2.19 6.44
CA GLY A 156 -4.55 1.19 7.24
C GLY A 156 -5.92 1.67 7.72
N VAL A 157 -5.99 2.89 8.26
CA VAL A 157 -7.23 3.45 8.82
C VAL A 157 -8.23 3.77 7.72
N VAL A 158 -7.82 4.48 6.66
CA VAL A 158 -8.76 4.91 5.61
C VAL A 158 -9.32 3.71 4.84
N PHE A 159 -8.49 2.71 4.53
CA PHE A 159 -8.98 1.47 3.92
C PHE A 159 -9.92 0.69 4.83
N THR A 160 -9.67 0.67 6.13
CA THR A 160 -10.59 0.04 7.09
C THR A 160 -11.95 0.71 7.07
N VAL A 161 -12.00 2.05 7.05
CA VAL A 161 -13.28 2.77 6.95
C VAL A 161 -13.97 2.46 5.63
N ALA A 162 -13.26 2.45 4.50
CA ALA A 162 -13.83 2.13 3.20
C ALA A 162 -14.42 0.70 3.15
N VAL A 163 -13.64 -0.31 3.52
CA VAL A 163 -14.06 -1.72 3.48
C VAL A 163 -15.17 -2.01 4.50
N SER A 164 -15.07 -1.48 5.73
CA SER A 164 -16.13 -1.63 6.74
C SER A 164 -17.43 -0.95 6.31
N THR A 165 -17.36 0.16 5.55
CA THR A 165 -18.54 0.80 4.98
C THR A 165 -19.18 -0.07 3.91
N VAL A 166 -18.39 -0.74 3.05
CA VAL A 166 -18.93 -1.70 2.07
C VAL A 166 -19.56 -2.91 2.78
N LEU A 167 -18.94 -3.41 3.84
CA LEU A 167 -19.50 -4.47 4.68
C LEU A 167 -20.83 -4.04 5.30
N ALA A 168 -20.88 -2.86 5.93
CA ALA A 168 -22.10 -2.31 6.54
C ALA A 168 -23.20 -2.10 5.52
N LYS A 169 -22.86 -1.62 4.32
CA LYS A 169 -23.78 -1.46 3.19
C LYS A 169 -24.37 -2.79 2.75
N THR A 170 -23.51 -3.79 2.59
CA THR A 170 -23.93 -5.13 2.16
C THR A 170 -24.81 -5.81 3.20
N ILE A 171 -24.48 -5.71 4.49
CA ILE A 171 -25.32 -6.22 5.58
C ILE A 171 -26.67 -5.50 5.60
N THR A 172 -26.69 -4.18 5.42
CA THR A 172 -27.94 -3.40 5.33
C THR A 172 -28.83 -3.90 4.19
N VAL A 173 -28.25 -4.19 3.03
CA VAL A 173 -28.96 -4.78 1.88
C VAL A 173 -29.54 -6.16 2.25
N VAL A 174 -28.72 -7.08 2.77
CA VAL A 174 -29.17 -8.44 3.16
C VAL A 174 -30.30 -8.37 4.18
N LEU A 175 -30.17 -7.48 5.16
CA LEU A 175 -31.12 -7.32 6.26
C LEU A 175 -32.44 -6.71 5.81
N ALA A 176 -32.44 -5.76 4.86
CA ALA A 176 -33.65 -5.21 4.26
C ALA A 176 -34.53 -6.30 3.62
N PHE A 177 -33.92 -7.29 2.94
CA PHE A 177 -34.66 -8.41 2.32
C PHE A 177 -35.14 -9.46 3.30
N LYS A 178 -34.33 -9.78 4.32
CA LYS A 178 -34.70 -10.79 5.32
C LYS A 178 -35.83 -10.34 6.24
N ILE A 179 -36.15 -9.05 6.29
CA ILE A 179 -37.30 -8.50 7.04
C ILE A 179 -38.62 -8.76 6.31
N THR A 180 -38.60 -8.90 5.00
CA THR A 180 -39.78 -9.30 4.21
C THR A 180 -40.09 -10.80 4.37
N ALA A 181 -39.14 -11.59 4.89
CA ALA A 181 -39.35 -12.98 5.27
C ALA A 181 -39.79 -13.09 6.76
N PRO A 182 -40.73 -14.00 7.11
CA PRO A 182 -41.26 -14.08 8.47
C PRO A 182 -40.23 -14.71 9.42
N GLY A 183 -39.43 -13.89 10.11
CA GLY A 183 -38.45 -14.34 11.11
C GLY A 183 -38.15 -13.27 12.17
N GLY A 184 -38.59 -13.49 13.42
CA GLY A 184 -38.61 -12.48 14.49
C GLY A 184 -37.24 -11.97 14.98
N ARG A 185 -36.18 -12.78 14.94
CA ARG A 185 -34.85 -12.42 15.50
C ARG A 185 -34.08 -11.44 14.63
N MET A 186 -34.18 -11.55 13.30
CA MET A 186 -33.46 -10.70 12.34
C MET A 186 -34.07 -9.29 12.26
N ARG A 187 -35.40 -9.18 12.43
CA ARG A 187 -36.14 -7.92 12.42
C ARG A 187 -35.74 -7.00 13.59
N GLY A 188 -35.38 -7.59 14.74
CA GLY A 188 -34.81 -6.87 15.88
C GLY A 188 -33.43 -6.28 15.57
N LEU A 189 -32.61 -6.97 14.77
CA LEU A 189 -31.24 -6.57 14.43
C LEU A 189 -31.18 -5.27 13.59
N LEU A 190 -32.13 -5.07 12.66
CA LEU A 190 -32.21 -3.81 11.89
C LEU A 190 -32.74 -2.67 12.74
N LYS A 191 -33.77 -2.94 13.54
CA LYS A 191 -34.32 -1.97 14.50
C LYS A 191 -33.29 -1.55 15.54
N SER A 192 -32.38 -2.45 15.92
CA SER A 192 -31.26 -2.21 16.83
C SER A 192 -30.19 -1.27 16.27
N GLY A 193 -30.18 -1.00 14.96
CA GLY A 193 -29.20 -0.09 14.36
C GLY A 193 -27.78 -0.65 14.24
N ILE A 194 -27.59 -1.97 14.37
CA ILE A 194 -26.28 -2.65 14.32
C ILE A 194 -25.40 -2.26 13.12
N PRO A 195 -25.91 -2.09 11.89
CA PRO A 195 -25.09 -1.65 10.75
C PRO A 195 -24.39 -0.30 10.97
N LYS A 196 -24.90 0.56 11.86
CA LYS A 196 -24.28 1.85 12.20
C LYS A 196 -23.03 1.70 13.08
N PHE A 197 -22.93 0.61 13.85
CA PHE A 197 -21.80 0.35 14.74
C PHE A 197 -20.66 -0.41 14.08
N ILE A 198 -20.87 -1.01 12.89
CA ILE A 198 -19.85 -1.78 12.18
C ILE A 198 -18.63 -0.91 11.86
N ILE A 199 -18.83 0.26 11.26
CA ILE A 199 -17.75 1.17 10.88
C ILE A 199 -16.91 1.58 12.10
N PRO A 200 -17.47 2.15 13.18
CA PRO A 200 -16.65 2.57 14.32
C PRO A 200 -15.97 1.40 15.02
N ILE A 201 -16.62 0.24 15.18
CA ILE A 201 -15.99 -0.94 15.80
C ILE A 201 -14.77 -1.40 14.98
N CYS A 202 -14.93 -1.57 13.67
CA CYS A 202 -13.81 -1.96 12.81
C CYS A 202 -12.68 -0.94 12.84
N THR A 203 -13.02 0.35 12.81
CA THR A 203 -12.02 1.43 12.82
C THR A 203 -11.27 1.50 14.15
N ILE A 204 -11.95 1.32 15.29
CA ILE A 204 -11.32 1.27 16.61
C ILE A 204 -10.32 0.11 16.70
N ILE A 205 -10.69 -1.08 16.22
CA ILE A 205 -9.78 -2.23 16.18
C ILE A 205 -8.53 -1.91 15.36
N GLN A 206 -8.68 -1.32 14.18
CA GLN A 206 -7.54 -0.91 13.35
C GLN A 206 -6.66 0.15 14.05
N ILE A 207 -7.26 1.14 14.72
CA ILE A 207 -6.53 2.17 15.47
C ILE A 207 -5.72 1.52 16.61
N ILE A 208 -6.27 0.53 17.31
CA ILE A 208 -5.57 -0.20 18.36
C ILE A 208 -4.36 -0.96 17.78
N ILE A 209 -4.55 -1.68 16.67
CA ILE A 209 -3.46 -2.42 16.00
C ILE A 209 -2.35 -1.44 15.57
N CYS A 210 -2.72 -0.32 14.94
CA CYS A 210 -1.81 0.74 14.54
C CYS A 210 -1.08 1.36 15.76
N GLY A 211 -1.79 1.62 16.85
CA GLY A 211 -1.21 2.18 18.08
C GLY A 211 -0.20 1.25 18.74
N ILE A 212 -0.48 -0.06 18.76
CA ILE A 212 0.47 -1.08 19.24
C ILE A 212 1.71 -1.07 18.35
N TRP A 213 1.55 -1.05 17.03
CA TRP A 213 2.67 -1.02 16.08
C TRP A 213 3.56 0.21 16.29
N LEU A 214 2.97 1.41 16.40
CA LEU A 214 3.73 2.63 16.66
C LEU A 214 4.45 2.63 18.01
N LYS A 215 3.88 1.99 19.03
CA LYS A 215 4.48 1.90 20.35
C LYS A 215 5.67 0.93 20.38
N THR A 216 5.59 -0.19 19.68
CA THR A 216 6.62 -1.24 19.72
C THR A 216 7.75 -0.99 18.72
N SER A 217 7.42 -0.60 17.49
CA SER A 217 8.38 -0.47 16.39
C SER A 217 7.83 0.49 15.33
N PRO A 218 7.87 1.81 15.58
CA PRO A 218 7.35 2.79 14.63
C PRO A 218 8.13 2.74 13.31
N PRO A 219 7.48 2.99 12.16
CA PRO A 219 8.17 3.17 10.89
C PRO A 219 9.20 4.29 10.98
N PHE A 220 10.40 4.04 10.46
CA PHE A 220 11.50 4.99 10.48
C PHE A 220 12.16 5.06 9.10
N VAL A 221 12.87 6.16 8.85
CA VAL A 221 13.66 6.32 7.63
C VAL A 221 14.92 5.47 7.77
N GLU A 222 15.06 4.45 6.94
CA GLU A 222 16.27 3.64 6.88
C GLU A 222 17.10 4.06 5.66
N ILE A 223 18.41 4.19 5.90
CA ILE A 223 19.40 4.48 4.88
C ILE A 223 20.17 3.18 4.66
N ASP A 224 19.87 2.45 3.59
CA ASP A 224 20.54 1.20 3.28
C ASP A 224 21.95 1.48 2.74
N THR A 225 22.97 1.28 3.57
CA THR A 225 24.38 1.56 3.25
C THR A 225 25.13 0.34 2.67
N HIS A 226 24.49 -0.83 2.67
CA HIS A 226 25.12 -2.13 2.36
C HIS A 226 24.96 -2.63 0.91
N SER A 227 24.23 -1.93 0.04
CA SER A 227 24.10 -2.36 -1.36
C SER A 227 25.38 -2.11 -2.14
N GLU A 228 25.89 -3.15 -2.78
CA GLU A 228 27.05 -3.09 -3.64
C GLU A 228 26.84 -2.07 -4.76
N HIS A 229 27.78 -1.14 -4.84
CA HIS A 229 28.08 -0.29 -6.00
C HIS A 229 27.00 0.76 -6.34
N ALA A 230 27.25 1.99 -5.90
CA ALA A 230 26.76 3.26 -6.47
C ALA A 230 25.33 3.77 -6.18
N GLN A 231 24.51 3.15 -5.31
CA GLN A 231 23.18 3.70 -4.96
C GLN A 231 22.84 3.60 -3.46
N ILE A 232 22.46 4.72 -2.82
CA ILE A 232 21.79 4.75 -1.51
C ILE A 232 20.30 4.61 -1.77
N ILE A 233 19.67 3.65 -1.09
CA ILE A 233 18.22 3.49 -1.11
C ILE A 233 17.72 4.12 0.20
N ILE A 234 17.09 5.31 0.13
CA ILE A 234 16.35 5.86 1.27
C ILE A 234 14.91 5.38 1.13
N VAL A 235 14.52 4.43 1.96
CA VAL A 235 13.18 3.83 1.99
C VAL A 235 12.62 3.95 3.39
N CYS A 236 11.29 4.00 3.47
CA CYS A 236 10.63 3.88 4.74
C CYS A 236 10.69 2.42 5.22
N ASN A 237 11.52 2.13 6.23
CA ASN A 237 11.45 0.85 6.90
C ASN A 237 10.21 0.83 7.78
N LYS A 238 9.43 -0.25 7.66
CA LYS A 238 8.21 -0.50 8.44
C LYS A 238 8.46 -0.75 9.94
N GLY A 239 9.72 -0.88 10.36
CA GLY A 239 10.16 -1.18 11.72
C GLY A 239 9.93 -2.64 12.11
N SER A 240 8.69 -3.10 12.00
CA SER A 240 8.29 -4.47 12.34
C SER A 240 7.48 -5.10 11.21
N ALA A 241 8.09 -6.06 10.51
CA ALA A 241 7.42 -6.90 9.52
C ALA A 241 6.14 -7.58 10.05
N PRO A 242 6.15 -8.25 11.23
CA PRO A 242 4.92 -8.88 11.71
C PRO A 242 3.82 -7.85 12.00
N ALA A 243 4.15 -6.66 12.51
CA ALA A 243 3.14 -5.63 12.78
C ALA A 243 2.50 -5.09 11.49
N PHE A 244 3.28 -4.87 10.43
CA PHE A 244 2.77 -4.53 9.11
C PHE A 244 1.83 -5.62 8.56
N TYR A 245 2.24 -6.89 8.67
CA TYR A 245 1.38 -8.01 8.25
C TYR A 245 0.13 -8.16 9.12
N CYS A 246 0.15 -7.78 10.39
CA CYS A 246 -1.05 -7.75 11.23
C CYS A 246 -2.07 -6.71 10.70
N VAL A 247 -1.62 -5.52 10.32
CA VAL A 247 -2.49 -4.49 9.70
C VAL A 247 -3.08 -4.98 8.39
N LEU A 248 -2.23 -5.51 7.49
CA LEU A 248 -2.69 -6.05 6.21
C LEU A 248 -3.62 -7.26 6.39
N GLY A 249 -3.30 -8.16 7.32
CA GLY A 249 -4.09 -9.34 7.64
C GLY A 249 -5.48 -8.98 8.17
N TYR A 250 -5.59 -7.94 9.00
CA TYR A 250 -6.87 -7.43 9.46
C TYR A 250 -7.71 -6.87 8.30
N LEU A 251 -7.11 -6.02 7.46
CA LEU A 251 -7.78 -5.50 6.26
C LEU A 251 -8.26 -6.62 5.32
N TRP A 252 -7.42 -7.64 5.14
CA TRP A 252 -7.73 -8.78 4.29
C TRP A 252 -8.87 -9.64 4.85
N ALA A 253 -8.85 -9.90 6.17
CA ALA A 253 -9.95 -10.59 6.85
C ALA A 253 -11.27 -9.81 6.74
N LEU A 254 -11.22 -8.49 6.91
CA LEU A 254 -12.39 -7.61 6.73
C LEU A 254 -12.90 -7.67 5.28
N SER A 255 -12.00 -7.69 4.30
CA SER A 255 -12.33 -7.81 2.88
C SER A 255 -12.98 -9.15 2.55
N ILE A 256 -12.44 -10.28 3.05
CA ILE A 256 -13.05 -11.61 2.87
C ILE A 256 -14.42 -11.68 3.51
N GLY A 257 -14.58 -11.15 4.72
CA GLY A 257 -15.87 -11.06 5.38
C GLY A 257 -16.89 -10.31 4.53
N SER A 258 -16.49 -9.14 4.01
CA SER A 258 -17.34 -8.34 3.13
C SER A 258 -17.65 -9.03 1.80
N PHE A 259 -16.66 -9.68 1.18
CA PHE A 259 -16.88 -10.47 -0.05
C PHE A 259 -17.86 -11.62 0.19
N THR A 260 -17.73 -12.34 1.30
CA THR A 260 -18.62 -13.45 1.66
C THR A 260 -20.06 -12.98 1.81
N VAL A 261 -20.29 -11.90 2.56
CA VAL A 261 -21.64 -11.34 2.72
C VAL A 261 -22.18 -10.81 1.38
N ALA A 262 -21.34 -10.18 0.55
CA ALA A 262 -21.75 -9.67 -0.76
C ALA A 262 -22.14 -10.79 -1.71
N PHE A 263 -21.35 -11.86 -1.74
CA PHE A 263 -21.64 -13.06 -2.52
C PHE A 263 -22.97 -13.69 -2.12
N LEU A 264 -23.26 -13.80 -0.82
CA LEU A 264 -24.54 -14.30 -0.31
C LEU A 264 -25.71 -13.39 -0.71
N ALA A 265 -25.50 -12.06 -0.71
CA ALA A 265 -26.53 -11.09 -1.10
C ALA A 265 -26.99 -11.24 -2.56
N ARG A 266 -26.16 -11.81 -3.45
CA ARG A 266 -26.55 -12.06 -4.86
C ARG A 266 -27.70 -13.04 -5.04
N LYS A 267 -27.98 -13.87 -4.03
CA LYS A 267 -29.09 -14.85 -4.07
C LYS A 267 -30.46 -14.23 -3.77
N LEU A 268 -30.55 -12.91 -3.50
CA LEU A 268 -31.78 -12.22 -3.11
C LEU A 268 -32.52 -11.61 -4.32
N PRO A 269 -33.88 -11.70 -4.40
CA PRO A 269 -34.63 -11.53 -5.65
C PRO A 269 -34.83 -10.12 -6.21
N ASP A 270 -34.53 -9.00 -5.54
CA ASP A 270 -34.92 -7.66 -6.03
C ASP A 270 -33.79 -6.61 -6.17
N THR A 271 -32.55 -6.90 -5.72
CA THR A 271 -31.34 -6.06 -5.94
C THR A 271 -30.35 -6.69 -6.91
N PHE A 272 -30.84 -7.43 -7.89
CA PHE A 272 -30.02 -8.30 -8.74
C PHE A 272 -28.87 -7.58 -9.47
N ASN A 273 -28.90 -6.25 -9.61
CA ASN A 273 -27.78 -5.48 -10.14
C ASN A 273 -26.89 -4.88 -9.04
N GLU A 274 -27.45 -4.36 -7.94
CA GLU A 274 -26.64 -3.72 -6.89
C GLU A 274 -25.77 -4.72 -6.10
N ALA A 275 -26.33 -5.86 -5.70
CA ALA A 275 -25.57 -6.89 -5.00
C ALA A 275 -24.47 -7.52 -5.89
N LYS A 276 -24.71 -7.59 -7.20
CA LYS A 276 -23.69 -8.02 -8.18
C LYS A 276 -22.53 -7.03 -8.25
N PHE A 277 -22.82 -5.73 -8.35
CA PHE A 277 -21.78 -4.70 -8.37
C PHE A 277 -20.97 -4.65 -7.08
N LEU A 278 -21.60 -4.82 -5.91
CA LEU A 278 -20.91 -4.93 -4.62
C LEU A 278 -20.02 -6.18 -4.55
N THR A 279 -20.48 -7.32 -5.07
CA THR A 279 -19.66 -8.54 -5.07
C THR A 279 -18.48 -8.40 -6.02
N PHE A 280 -18.71 -7.87 -7.23
CA PHE A 280 -17.67 -7.66 -8.21
C PHE A 280 -16.62 -6.67 -7.70
N SER A 281 -17.03 -5.60 -7.01
CA SER A 281 -16.11 -4.64 -6.41
C SER A 281 -15.22 -5.28 -5.34
N MET A 282 -15.80 -6.09 -4.44
CA MET A 282 -15.03 -6.78 -3.40
C MET A 282 -14.13 -7.90 -3.96
N MET A 283 -14.55 -8.55 -5.04
CA MET A 283 -13.71 -9.52 -5.75
C MET A 283 -12.47 -8.85 -6.34
N VAL A 284 -12.64 -7.74 -7.07
CA VAL A 284 -11.52 -6.94 -7.62
C VAL A 284 -10.59 -6.49 -6.50
N PHE A 285 -11.14 -5.98 -5.40
CA PHE A 285 -10.36 -5.58 -4.23
C PHE A 285 -9.53 -6.74 -3.68
N CYS A 286 -10.14 -7.90 -3.42
CA CYS A 286 -9.43 -9.09 -2.93
C CYS A 286 -8.32 -9.53 -3.89
N SER A 287 -8.60 -9.58 -5.20
CA SER A 287 -7.62 -10.00 -6.22
C SER A 287 -6.38 -9.09 -6.22
N VAL A 288 -6.56 -7.76 -6.16
CA VAL A 288 -5.45 -6.80 -6.11
C VAL A 288 -4.55 -7.06 -4.90
N TRP A 289 -5.13 -7.24 -3.70
CA TRP A 289 -4.35 -7.46 -2.49
C TRP A 289 -3.70 -8.85 -2.39
N VAL A 290 -4.32 -9.87 -2.97
CA VAL A 290 -3.71 -11.20 -3.10
C VAL A 290 -2.49 -11.15 -4.02
N THR A 291 -2.57 -10.44 -5.15
CA THR A 291 -1.44 -10.27 -6.08
C THR A 291 -0.35 -9.37 -5.52
N PHE A 292 -0.71 -8.40 -4.67
CA PHE A 292 0.25 -7.50 -4.03
C PHE A 292 1.28 -8.26 -3.18
N LEU A 293 0.85 -9.23 -2.36
CA LEU A 293 1.74 -9.95 -1.43
C LEU A 293 2.97 -10.61 -2.08
N PRO A 294 2.85 -11.46 -3.12
CA PRO A 294 4.01 -12.09 -3.76
C PRO A 294 4.90 -11.08 -4.48
N VAL A 295 4.32 -10.04 -5.09
CA VAL A 295 5.09 -9.00 -5.79
C VAL A 295 5.85 -8.13 -4.79
N TYR A 296 5.23 -7.81 -3.66
CA TYR A 296 5.84 -7.08 -2.56
C TYR A 296 7.09 -7.79 -2.04
N HIS A 297 7.03 -9.12 -1.86
CA HIS A 297 8.19 -9.92 -1.45
C HIS A 297 9.27 -10.03 -2.52
N SER A 298 8.89 -10.01 -3.80
CA SER A 298 9.81 -10.20 -4.92
C SER A 298 10.53 -8.92 -5.36
N THR A 299 9.99 -7.75 -4.98
CA THR A 299 10.51 -6.44 -5.38
C THR A 299 11.16 -5.72 -4.20
N LYS A 300 12.05 -4.77 -4.47
CA LYS A 300 12.74 -3.97 -3.45
C LYS A 300 12.80 -2.49 -3.86
N GLY A 301 13.03 -1.62 -2.89
CA GLY A 301 13.24 -0.18 -3.11
C GLY A 301 12.02 0.52 -3.71
N LYS A 302 12.26 1.43 -4.66
CA LYS A 302 11.22 2.26 -5.31
C LYS A 302 10.10 1.47 -6.01
N VAL A 303 10.39 0.27 -6.51
CA VAL A 303 9.39 -0.57 -7.21
C VAL A 303 8.38 -1.15 -6.23
N MET A 304 8.84 -1.58 -5.04
CA MET A 304 7.97 -2.07 -3.97
C MET A 304 6.94 -0.98 -3.57
N VAL A 305 7.41 0.25 -3.35
CA VAL A 305 6.54 1.39 -3.01
C VAL A 305 5.57 1.73 -4.15
N ALA A 306 6.04 1.71 -5.40
CA ALA A 306 5.17 1.93 -6.56
C ALA A 306 4.04 0.87 -6.65
N MET A 307 4.33 -0.39 -6.30
CA MET A 307 3.33 -1.46 -6.27
C MET A 307 2.32 -1.32 -5.12
N GLU A 308 2.72 -0.75 -3.98
CA GLU A 308 1.79 -0.37 -2.90
C GLU A 308 0.81 0.69 -3.42
N VAL A 309 1.33 1.76 -4.02
CA VAL A 309 0.53 2.85 -4.59
C VAL A 309 -0.41 2.33 -5.69
N PHE A 310 0.10 1.52 -6.61
CA PHE A 310 -0.73 0.92 -7.66
C PHE A 310 -1.86 0.07 -7.08
N SER A 311 -1.59 -0.74 -6.07
CA SER A 311 -2.60 -1.55 -5.39
C SER A 311 -3.67 -0.68 -4.71
N ILE A 312 -3.27 0.42 -4.06
CA ILE A 312 -4.18 1.39 -3.44
C ILE A 312 -5.10 2.01 -4.50
N LEU A 313 -4.54 2.50 -5.61
CA LEU A 313 -5.28 3.13 -6.70
C LEU A 313 -6.22 2.14 -7.38
N ALA A 314 -5.74 0.95 -7.73
CA ALA A 314 -6.52 -0.07 -8.43
C ALA A 314 -7.71 -0.56 -7.60
N SER A 315 -7.48 -0.88 -6.33
CA SER A 315 -8.53 -1.36 -5.43
C SER A 315 -9.59 -0.28 -5.14
N SER A 316 -9.17 0.97 -4.93
CA SER A 316 -10.07 2.11 -4.72
C SER A 316 -10.88 2.45 -5.98
N THR A 317 -10.26 2.36 -7.16
CA THR A 317 -10.93 2.55 -8.45
C THR A 317 -11.96 1.46 -8.70
N GLY A 318 -11.65 0.21 -8.35
CA GLY A 318 -12.60 -0.91 -8.40
C GLY A 318 -13.85 -0.64 -7.55
N LEU A 319 -13.68 -0.16 -6.31
CA LEU A 319 -14.79 0.22 -5.44
C LEU A 319 -15.60 1.39 -6.01
N LEU A 320 -14.93 2.47 -6.44
CA LEU A 320 -15.57 3.66 -6.99
C LEU A 320 -16.38 3.31 -8.25
N GLY A 321 -15.73 2.69 -9.23
CA GLY A 321 -16.31 2.35 -10.52
C GLY A 321 -17.49 1.40 -10.38
N CYS A 322 -17.30 0.26 -9.69
CA CYS A 322 -18.35 -0.75 -9.63
C CYS A 322 -19.58 -0.28 -8.84
N ILE A 323 -19.40 0.43 -7.73
CA ILE A 323 -20.50 0.80 -6.83
C ILE A 323 -21.24 2.06 -7.30
N PHE A 324 -20.51 3.06 -7.83
CA PHE A 324 -21.06 4.38 -8.10
C PHE A 324 -21.31 4.66 -9.57
N PHE A 325 -20.54 4.09 -10.51
CA PHE A 325 -20.77 4.31 -11.94
C PHE A 325 -22.21 3.99 -12.38
N PRO A 326 -22.81 2.82 -12.01
CA PRO A 326 -24.20 2.54 -12.38
C PRO A 326 -25.19 3.54 -11.80
N LYS A 327 -24.90 4.07 -10.60
CA LYS A 327 -25.77 5.03 -9.88
C LYS A 327 -25.69 6.41 -10.50
N CYS A 328 -24.50 6.89 -10.81
CA CYS A 328 -24.27 8.13 -11.53
C CYS A 328 -24.93 8.08 -12.91
N TYR A 329 -24.80 6.97 -13.63
CA TYR A 329 -25.45 6.77 -14.93
C TYR A 329 -26.97 6.92 -14.83
N ILE A 330 -27.61 6.30 -13.82
CA ILE A 330 -29.05 6.43 -13.61
C ILE A 330 -29.43 7.87 -13.21
N ILE A 331 -28.68 8.51 -12.31
CA ILE A 331 -29.00 9.88 -11.84
C ILE A 331 -28.89 10.89 -12.99
N LEU A 332 -27.88 10.78 -13.86
CA LEU A 332 -27.63 11.73 -14.94
C LEU A 332 -28.49 11.45 -16.18
N MET A 333 -28.66 10.19 -16.58
CA MET A 333 -29.32 9.84 -17.86
C MET A 333 -30.84 9.67 -17.74
N ARG A 334 -31.37 9.28 -16.57
CA ARG A 334 -32.82 9.08 -16.37
C ARG A 334 -33.64 10.37 -16.47
N PRO A 335 -33.21 11.55 -15.95
CA PRO A 335 -33.95 12.80 -16.19
C PRO A 335 -33.96 13.19 -17.68
N VAL A 336 -32.88 12.93 -18.42
CA VAL A 336 -32.79 13.16 -19.87
C VAL A 336 -33.76 12.26 -20.64
N LYS A 337 -33.86 10.97 -20.28
CA LYS A 337 -34.84 10.05 -20.91
C LYS A 337 -36.29 10.45 -20.65
N ILE A 338 -36.62 10.92 -19.45
CA ILE A 338 -37.99 11.37 -19.13
C ILE A 338 -38.31 12.64 -19.90
N SER A 339 -37.40 13.62 -19.93
CA SER A 339 -37.58 14.86 -20.70
C SER A 339 -37.73 14.59 -22.19
N LEU A 340 -36.86 13.77 -22.79
CA LEU A 340 -36.95 13.40 -24.22
C LEU A 340 -38.23 12.63 -24.54
N LYS A 341 -38.71 11.77 -23.64
CA LYS A 341 -39.98 11.06 -23.84
C LYS A 341 -41.16 12.04 -23.81
N THR A 342 -41.21 12.96 -22.84
CA THR A 342 -42.25 14.01 -22.80
C THR A 342 -42.20 14.94 -24.02
N THR A 343 -41.03 15.24 -24.56
CA THR A 343 -40.91 16.05 -25.79
C THR A 343 -41.33 15.26 -27.03
N ARG A 344 -40.97 13.97 -27.14
CA ARG A 344 -41.40 13.09 -28.22
C ARG A 344 -42.92 12.86 -28.20
N ASP A 345 -43.48 12.61 -27.03
CA ASP A 345 -44.92 12.47 -26.85
C ASP A 345 -45.64 13.78 -27.24
N ARG A 346 -45.08 14.96 -26.94
CA ARG A 346 -45.64 16.23 -27.42
C ARG A 346 -45.53 16.47 -28.93
N VAL A 347 -44.54 15.89 -29.60
CA VAL A 347 -44.38 16.01 -31.06
C VAL A 347 -45.29 15.04 -31.82
N GLN A 348 -45.64 13.89 -31.23
CA GLN A 348 -46.58 12.93 -31.84
C GLN A 348 -48.06 13.32 -31.71
N TRP A 349 -48.37 14.33 -30.89
CA TRP A 349 -49.73 14.86 -30.70
C TRP A 349 -50.01 16.18 -31.47
N LYS A 350 -49.08 16.59 -32.36
CA LYS A 350 -49.30 17.61 -33.38
C LYS A 350 -49.26 16.93 -34.74
#